data_AF-A0A7M3DL29-F1
#
_entry.id   AF-A0A7M3DL29-F1
#
_cell.length_a   1.000
_cell.length_b   1.000
_cell.length_c   1.000
_cell.angle_alpha   90.00
_cell.angle_beta   90.00
_cell.angle_gamma   90.00
#
_symmetry.space_group_name_H-M   'P 1'
#
loop_
_entity.id
_entity.type
_entity.pdbx_description
1 polymer ?
#
loop_
_entity_poly.entity_id
_entity_poly.type
_entity_poly.pdbx_seq_one_letter_code
_entity_poly.pdbx_strand_id
1 'polypeptide(L)'
;MAAGADGLGSVLDEFRMAQSSDLPDLSAVGDVHQPLHAVTLFDDRFTKIHEAEHEPDTGDRGGNEINVIPANGTSVNLHAYWDSEFGGYSTVFGALFDGFDTKTVDGVVVSTPNIPAPPADKAAISDPSAWAQESFELAKAYAYADPVLKGEKPELPREYETNARRISEQQVSLAAARLANLLNAALGGP
;
A
#
# COMPACT_ATOMS: atom_id res chain seq x y z
N MET A 1 19.35 8.94 -34.46
CA MET A 1 19.74 9.78 -33.30
C MET A 1 18.47 10.21 -32.60
N ALA A 2 18.42 9.95 -31.30
CA ALA A 2 17.51 10.44 -30.24
C ALA A 2 15.99 10.49 -30.54
N ALA A 3 15.26 9.47 -30.06
CA ALA A 3 13.87 9.63 -29.61
C ALA A 3 13.91 9.92 -28.09
N GLY A 4 13.13 10.93 -27.67
CA GLY A 4 13.25 11.66 -26.41
C GLY A 4 13.04 10.85 -25.14
N ALA A 5 13.82 11.24 -24.13
CA ALA A 5 13.74 10.78 -22.75
C ALA A 5 13.16 11.88 -21.83
N ASP A 6 12.13 12.59 -22.28
CA ASP A 6 11.59 13.77 -21.57
C ASP A 6 10.24 13.52 -20.85
N GLY A 7 9.74 12.28 -20.78
CA GLY A 7 8.41 12.00 -20.23
C GLY A 7 8.36 11.65 -18.74
N LEU A 8 9.43 11.13 -18.14
CA LEU A 8 9.39 10.61 -16.77
C LEU A 8 9.64 11.68 -15.69
N GLY A 9 10.20 12.83 -16.08
CA GLY A 9 10.51 13.92 -15.15
C GLY A 9 9.29 14.74 -14.73
N SER A 10 8.21 14.81 -15.52
CA SER A 10 7.05 15.66 -15.20
C SER A 10 5.98 14.97 -14.34
N VAL A 11 5.89 13.63 -14.39
CA VAL A 11 4.85 12.86 -13.66
C VAL A 11 5.13 12.81 -12.15
N LEU A 12 6.37 13.05 -11.73
CA LEU A 12 6.75 13.01 -10.31
C LEU A 12 6.30 14.25 -9.51
N ASP A 13 6.06 15.38 -10.18
CA ASP A 13 5.59 16.64 -9.55
C ASP A 13 4.06 16.64 -9.29
N GLU A 14 3.36 15.63 -9.77
CA GLU A 14 1.90 15.50 -9.70
C GLU A 14 1.41 14.72 -8.47
N PHE A 15 2.31 14.04 -7.77
CA PHE A 15 1.98 13.31 -6.55
C PHE A 15 1.99 14.22 -5.33
N ARG A 16 0.92 14.15 -4.53
CA ARG A 16 0.83 14.83 -3.23
C ARG A 16 0.59 13.84 -2.12
N MET A 17 1.23 14.05 -0.98
CA MET A 17 0.98 13.26 0.21
C MET A 17 -0.44 13.53 0.72
N ALA A 18 -1.19 12.48 1.04
CA ALA A 18 -2.48 12.61 1.68
C ALA A 18 -2.29 13.22 3.08
N GLN A 19 -3.16 14.15 3.48
CA GLN A 19 -3.07 14.79 4.80
C GLN A 19 -3.41 13.77 5.90
N SER A 20 -2.49 13.51 6.83
CA SER A 20 -2.79 12.68 8.00
C SER A 20 -3.62 13.50 8.99
N SER A 21 -4.93 13.27 9.07
CA SER A 21 -5.70 13.67 10.25
C SER A 21 -5.28 12.81 11.44
N ASP A 22 -5.04 13.42 12.60
CA ASP A 22 -4.69 12.78 13.87
C ASP A 22 -5.36 11.40 14.04
N LEU A 23 -4.57 10.32 14.08
CA LEU A 23 -5.05 8.95 14.08
C LEU A 23 -5.40 8.49 15.53
N PRO A 24 -6.68 8.34 15.92
CA PRO A 24 -7.05 8.00 17.30
C PRO A 24 -7.36 6.50 17.50
N ASP A 25 -7.24 5.65 16.49
CA ASP A 25 -7.66 4.23 16.54
C ASP A 25 -6.58 3.26 15.98
N LEU A 26 -6.55 2.03 16.49
CA LEU A 26 -5.58 0.97 16.14
C LEU A 26 -5.58 0.64 14.63
N SER A 27 -6.75 0.71 13.99
CA SER A 27 -6.93 0.49 12.55
C SER A 27 -6.09 1.44 11.71
N ALA A 28 -5.92 2.67 12.19
CA ALA A 28 -5.20 3.71 11.47
C ALA A 28 -3.69 3.42 11.31
N VAL A 29 -3.11 2.62 12.22
CA VAL A 29 -1.72 2.15 12.07
C VAL A 29 -1.62 1.19 10.89
N GLY A 30 -2.64 0.35 10.65
CA GLY A 30 -2.69 -0.48 9.45
C GLY A 30 -2.83 0.37 8.19
N ASP A 31 -3.82 1.27 8.19
CA ASP A 31 -4.16 2.09 7.02
C ASP A 31 -3.00 2.97 6.55
N VAL A 32 -2.28 3.63 7.46
CA VAL A 32 -1.14 4.50 7.08
C VAL A 32 0.01 3.72 6.45
N HIS A 33 0.07 2.39 6.62
CA HIS A 33 1.08 1.54 5.99
C HIS A 33 0.65 1.00 4.61
N GLN A 34 -0.61 1.20 4.20
CA GLN A 34 -1.07 0.95 2.84
C GLN A 34 -0.56 2.12 1.95
N PRO A 35 0.31 1.88 0.94
CA PRO A 35 0.94 2.96 0.16
C PRO A 35 -0.05 3.98 -0.44
N LEU A 36 -1.14 3.51 -1.03
CA LEU A 36 -2.18 4.30 -1.66
C LEU A 36 -3.08 5.08 -0.69
N HIS A 37 -2.99 4.83 0.62
CA HIS A 37 -3.64 5.67 1.64
C HIS A 37 -2.85 6.96 1.93
N ALA A 38 -1.60 7.06 1.47
CA ALA A 38 -0.70 8.18 1.76
C ALA A 38 -0.47 9.13 0.57
N VAL A 39 -1.20 8.96 -0.53
CA VAL A 39 -0.88 9.59 -1.82
C VAL A 39 -2.13 9.96 -2.61
N THR A 40 -2.00 10.99 -3.44
CA THR A 40 -2.89 11.22 -4.58
C THR A 40 -2.09 11.71 -5.78
N LEU A 41 -2.51 11.31 -6.98
CA LEU A 41 -1.99 11.75 -8.26
C LEU A 41 -2.92 12.80 -8.89
N PHE A 42 -2.40 13.98 -9.21
CA PHE A 42 -3.11 15.00 -9.96
C PHE A 42 -2.77 14.92 -11.46
N ASP A 43 -3.77 14.64 -12.29
CA ASP A 43 -3.62 14.59 -13.74
C ASP A 43 -4.89 15.17 -14.37
N ASP A 44 -4.78 15.83 -15.53
CA ASP A 44 -5.90 16.42 -16.27
C ASP A 44 -7.09 15.44 -16.46
N ARG A 45 -6.80 14.13 -16.53
CA ARG A 45 -7.80 13.06 -16.60
C ARG A 45 -8.72 13.07 -15.39
N PHE A 46 -8.15 13.20 -14.18
CA PHE A 46 -8.90 13.18 -12.92
C PHE A 46 -9.55 14.53 -12.62
N THR A 47 -8.88 15.63 -12.94
CA THR A 47 -9.49 16.98 -12.84
C THR A 47 -10.81 17.04 -13.63
N LYS A 48 -10.85 16.48 -14.85
CA LYS A 48 -12.08 16.42 -15.66
C LYS A 48 -13.18 15.57 -15.04
N ILE A 49 -12.84 14.51 -14.32
CA ILE A 49 -13.81 13.68 -13.59
C ILE A 49 -14.46 14.52 -12.48
N HIS A 50 -13.65 15.16 -11.63
CA HIS A 50 -14.16 16.02 -10.55
C HIS A 50 -14.98 17.20 -11.06
N GLU A 51 -14.54 17.85 -12.14
CA GLU A 51 -15.29 18.94 -12.78
C GLU A 51 -16.67 18.48 -13.28
N ALA A 52 -16.75 17.30 -13.89
CA ALA A 52 -18.02 16.74 -14.34
C ALA A 52 -18.96 16.40 -13.16
N GLU A 53 -18.39 15.96 -12.03
CA GLU A 53 -19.11 15.66 -10.79
C GLU A 53 -19.44 16.91 -9.95
N HIS A 54 -18.93 18.09 -10.33
CA HIS A 54 -19.02 19.34 -9.58
C HIS A 54 -18.39 19.25 -8.17
N GLU A 55 -17.29 18.52 -8.06
CA GLU A 55 -16.54 18.31 -6.82
C GLU A 55 -15.17 19.02 -6.85
N PRO A 56 -14.57 19.30 -5.67
CA PRO A 56 -13.18 19.76 -5.61
C PRO A 56 -12.22 18.73 -6.21
N ASP A 57 -11.22 19.21 -6.95
CA ASP A 57 -10.18 18.33 -7.49
C ASP A 57 -9.39 17.69 -6.34
N THR A 58 -9.58 16.38 -6.21
CA THR A 58 -8.90 15.52 -5.21
C THR A 58 -7.98 14.50 -5.89
N GLY A 59 -7.59 14.75 -7.14
CA GLY A 59 -6.73 13.87 -7.92
C GLY A 59 -7.36 12.50 -8.17
N ASP A 60 -6.56 11.46 -8.26
CA ASP A 60 -7.03 10.09 -8.47
C ASP A 60 -7.62 9.41 -7.23
N ARG A 61 -7.77 10.16 -6.12
CA ARG A 61 -8.26 9.67 -4.82
C ARG A 61 -7.47 8.43 -4.33
N GLY A 62 -6.15 8.43 -4.49
CA GLY A 62 -5.27 7.34 -4.05
C GLY A 62 -5.44 6.08 -4.90
N GLY A 63 -5.54 6.23 -6.22
CA GLY A 63 -5.77 5.15 -7.17
C GLY A 63 -7.23 4.71 -7.31
N ASN A 64 -8.18 5.34 -6.61
CA ASN A 64 -9.62 5.03 -6.75
C ASN A 64 -10.18 5.39 -8.15
N GLU A 65 -9.52 6.29 -8.89
CA GLU A 65 -9.90 6.63 -10.26
C GLU A 65 -9.14 5.83 -11.34
N ILE A 66 -8.30 4.88 -10.94
CA ILE A 66 -7.48 4.07 -11.86
C ILE A 66 -7.96 2.63 -11.85
N ASN A 67 -8.33 2.10 -13.02
CA ASN A 67 -8.63 0.69 -13.20
C ASN A 67 -7.45 -0.05 -13.82
N VAL A 68 -7.12 -1.22 -13.30
CA VAL A 68 -6.05 -2.10 -13.79
C VAL A 68 -6.60 -3.48 -14.10
N ILE A 69 -5.86 -4.27 -14.88
CA ILE A 69 -6.19 -5.66 -15.18
C ILE A 69 -5.06 -6.56 -14.65
N PRO A 70 -5.22 -7.19 -13.47
CA PRO A 70 -4.27 -8.18 -12.96
C PRO A 70 -4.25 -9.44 -13.85
N ALA A 71 -3.31 -10.35 -13.57
CA ALA A 71 -3.15 -11.62 -14.30
C ALA A 71 -4.39 -12.52 -14.30
N ASN A 72 -5.33 -12.30 -13.37
CA ASN A 72 -6.63 -12.99 -13.35
C ASN A 72 -7.60 -12.49 -14.44
N GLY A 73 -7.24 -11.44 -15.20
CA GLY A 73 -8.01 -10.86 -16.29
C GLY A 73 -9.24 -10.06 -15.88
N THR A 74 -9.51 -9.93 -14.58
CA THR A 74 -10.67 -9.20 -14.06
C THR A 74 -10.27 -7.80 -13.68
N SER A 75 -10.82 -6.81 -14.39
CA SER A 75 -10.55 -5.41 -14.09
C SER A 75 -10.94 -5.08 -12.64
N VAL A 76 -10.04 -4.41 -11.94
CA VAL A 76 -10.22 -3.98 -10.56
C VAL A 76 -9.68 -2.56 -10.42
N ASN A 77 -10.22 -1.83 -9.46
CA ASN A 77 -9.67 -0.57 -9.06
C ASN A 77 -8.25 -0.74 -8.46
N LEU A 78 -7.31 0.17 -8.74
CA LEU A 78 -5.93 0.10 -8.27
C LEU A 78 -5.84 0.14 -6.73
N HIS A 79 -6.62 1.01 -6.08
CA HIS A 79 -6.70 1.07 -4.61
C HIS A 79 -7.17 -0.27 -4.03
N ALA A 80 -8.29 -0.79 -4.55
CA ALA A 80 -8.84 -2.06 -4.11
C ALA A 80 -7.90 -3.26 -4.38
N TYR A 81 -7.11 -3.18 -5.46
CA TYR A 81 -6.06 -4.17 -5.74
C TYR A 81 -5.02 -4.18 -4.61
N TRP A 82 -4.46 -3.02 -4.25
CA TRP A 82 -3.48 -2.91 -3.16
C TRP A 82 -4.06 -3.24 -1.78
N ASP A 83 -5.33 -2.91 -1.51
CA ASP A 83 -6.01 -3.35 -0.27
C ASP A 83 -6.12 -4.88 -0.19
N SER A 84 -6.27 -5.54 -1.34
CA SER A 84 -6.45 -6.99 -1.41
C SER A 84 -5.14 -7.79 -1.35
N GLU A 85 -4.00 -7.14 -1.62
CA GLU A 85 -2.67 -7.78 -1.61
C GLU A 85 -2.35 -8.43 -0.26
N PHE A 86 -2.92 -7.90 0.82
CA PHE A 86 -2.84 -8.50 2.15
C PHE A 86 -4.23 -8.58 2.80
N GLY A 87 -5.06 -9.51 2.35
CA GLY A 87 -6.40 -9.67 2.93
C GLY A 87 -7.47 -10.18 2.00
N GLY A 88 -7.13 -10.77 0.85
CA GLY A 88 -8.09 -11.40 -0.07
C GLY A 88 -9.01 -12.50 0.52
N TYR A 89 -8.93 -12.75 1.83
CA TYR A 89 -9.82 -13.64 2.57
C TYR A 89 -10.83 -12.87 3.41
N SER A 90 -12.07 -13.33 3.39
CA SER A 90 -13.21 -12.78 4.14
C SER A 90 -13.12 -12.93 5.67
N THR A 91 -11.97 -13.37 6.23
CA THR A 91 -11.81 -13.58 7.68
C THR A 91 -10.42 -13.20 8.19
N VAL A 92 -10.36 -12.64 9.40
CA VAL A 92 -9.14 -12.36 10.17
C VAL A 92 -8.27 -13.62 10.31
N PHE A 93 -8.89 -14.79 10.46
CA PHE A 93 -8.17 -16.06 10.54
C PHE A 93 -7.42 -16.41 9.26
N GLY A 94 -7.99 -16.14 8.08
CA GLY A 94 -7.32 -16.37 6.80
C GLY A 94 -6.10 -15.47 6.64
N ALA A 95 -6.22 -14.18 6.97
CA ALA A 95 -5.11 -13.23 6.93
C ALA A 95 -3.99 -13.60 7.91
N LEU A 96 -4.33 -14.09 9.10
CA LEU A 96 -3.33 -14.61 10.05
C LEU A 96 -2.67 -15.89 9.51
N PHE A 97 -3.42 -16.85 8.97
CA PHE A 97 -2.83 -18.09 8.46
C PHE A 97 -1.82 -17.87 7.33
N ASP A 98 -2.10 -16.93 6.43
CA ASP A 98 -1.19 -16.59 5.33
C ASP A 98 0.16 -16.06 5.81
N GLY A 99 0.19 -15.43 6.99
CA GLY A 99 1.41 -14.90 7.61
C GLY A 99 2.23 -15.94 8.38
N PHE A 100 1.75 -17.19 8.50
CA PHE A 100 2.43 -18.23 9.27
C PHE A 100 2.48 -19.57 8.53
N ASP A 101 3.68 -20.14 8.45
CA ASP A 101 3.85 -21.54 8.12
C ASP A 101 3.49 -22.41 9.33
N THR A 102 2.42 -23.19 9.20
CA THR A 102 2.01 -24.14 10.23
C THR A 102 2.47 -25.55 9.90
N LYS A 103 3.23 -26.17 10.81
CA LYS A 103 3.65 -27.58 10.69
C LYS A 103 3.44 -28.33 12.00
N THR A 104 3.15 -29.62 11.91
CA THR A 104 3.08 -30.48 13.10
C THR A 104 4.41 -31.17 13.33
N VAL A 105 5.03 -30.93 14.49
CA VAL A 105 6.27 -31.60 14.93
C VAL A 105 5.95 -32.38 16.21
N ASP A 106 6.15 -33.70 16.19
CA ASP A 106 5.87 -34.60 17.33
C ASP A 106 4.45 -34.47 17.92
N GLY A 107 3.44 -34.22 17.07
CA GLY A 107 2.05 -34.03 17.48
C GLY A 107 1.71 -32.62 17.99
N VAL A 108 2.66 -31.69 17.98
CA VAL A 108 2.47 -30.29 18.35
C VAL A 108 2.39 -29.41 17.10
N VAL A 109 1.37 -28.57 17.00
CA VAL A 109 1.27 -27.56 15.94
C VAL A 109 2.25 -26.43 16.26
N VAL A 110 3.20 -26.21 15.36
CA VAL A 110 4.19 -25.14 15.40
C VAL A 110 3.87 -24.17 14.27
N SER A 111 3.62 -22.91 14.62
CA SER A 111 3.42 -21.82 13.67
C SER A 111 4.64 -20.92 13.65
N THR A 112 5.24 -20.71 12.48
CA THR A 112 6.38 -19.79 12.29
C THR A 112 5.97 -18.68 11.32
N PRO A 113 6.21 -17.39 11.64
CA PRO A 113 5.94 -16.31 10.69
C PRO A 113 6.69 -16.58 9.38
N ASN A 114 5.98 -16.50 8.25
CA ASN A 114 6.60 -16.62 6.93
C ASN A 114 6.87 -15.24 6.29
N ILE A 115 6.34 -14.17 6.89
CA ILE A 115 6.66 -12.78 6.57
C ILE A 115 7.95 -12.38 7.32
N PRO A 116 8.96 -11.82 6.64
CA PRO A 116 10.16 -11.33 7.30
C PRO A 116 9.85 -10.27 8.36
N ALA A 117 10.57 -10.33 9.47
CA ALA A 117 10.53 -9.28 10.49
C ALA A 117 10.98 -7.93 9.88
N PRO A 118 10.39 -6.80 10.30
CA PRO A 118 10.78 -5.51 9.78
C PRO A 118 12.17 -5.10 10.32
N PRO A 119 12.89 -4.20 9.63
CA PRO A 119 14.10 -3.60 10.17
C PRO A 119 13.84 -2.94 11.53
N ALA A 120 14.68 -3.22 12.53
CA ALA A 120 14.45 -2.78 13.90
C ALA A 120 14.47 -1.24 14.04
N ASP A 121 15.32 -0.57 13.28
CA ASP A 121 15.40 0.89 13.19
C ASP A 121 14.10 1.50 12.63
N LYS A 122 13.52 0.87 11.60
CA LYS A 122 12.22 1.29 11.04
C LYS A 122 11.07 1.06 12.01
N ALA A 123 11.06 -0.09 12.69
CA ALA A 123 10.03 -0.45 13.66
C ALA A 123 10.03 0.44 14.93
N ALA A 124 11.19 1.03 15.27
CA ALA A 124 11.34 1.93 16.40
C ALA A 124 10.77 3.35 16.17
N ILE A 125 10.47 3.71 14.92
CA ILE A 125 9.86 5.01 14.58
C ILE A 125 8.42 5.00 15.07
N SER A 126 8.06 5.93 15.96
CA SER A 126 6.70 6.11 16.50
C SER A 126 5.93 7.30 15.92
N ASP A 127 6.55 8.08 15.04
CA ASP A 127 5.97 9.27 14.41
C ASP A 127 5.07 8.89 13.22
N PRO A 128 3.74 9.10 13.28
CA PRO A 128 2.82 8.80 12.19
C PRO A 128 3.11 9.59 10.91
N SER A 129 3.63 10.82 11.01
CA SER A 129 3.98 11.60 9.83
C SER A 129 5.15 10.99 9.07
N ALA A 130 6.13 10.41 9.77
CA ALA A 130 7.21 9.65 9.15
C ALA A 130 6.69 8.39 8.46
N TRP A 131 5.70 7.69 9.04
CA TRP A 131 5.09 6.51 8.42
C TRP A 131 4.34 6.86 7.13
N ALA A 132 3.57 7.94 7.15
CA ALA A 132 2.86 8.43 5.96
C ALA A 132 3.85 8.80 4.84
N GLN A 133 4.97 9.45 5.18
CA GLN A 133 6.02 9.75 4.20
C GLN A 133 6.65 8.49 3.60
N GLU A 134 6.88 7.45 4.40
CA GLU A 134 7.39 6.16 3.90
C GLU A 134 6.41 5.52 2.91
N SER A 135 5.11 5.49 3.25
CA SER A 135 4.06 4.96 2.38
C SER A 135 3.90 5.76 1.09
N PHE A 136 4.03 7.09 1.16
CA PHE A 136 4.02 7.97 -0.01
C PHE A 136 5.15 7.64 -0.99
N GLU A 137 6.39 7.45 -0.50
CA GLU A 137 7.51 7.06 -1.36
C GLU A 137 7.34 5.65 -1.94
N LEU A 138 6.78 4.70 -1.18
CA LEU A 138 6.46 3.37 -1.66
C LEU A 138 5.39 3.41 -2.76
N ALA A 139 4.37 4.26 -2.63
CA ALA A 139 3.33 4.39 -3.64
C ALA A 139 3.91 4.86 -4.97
N LYS A 140 4.73 5.91 -4.94
CA LYS A 140 5.40 6.42 -6.15
C LYS A 140 6.32 5.37 -6.78
N ALA A 141 7.06 4.63 -5.96
CA ALA A 141 8.03 3.66 -6.45
C ALA A 141 7.40 2.36 -6.96
N TYR A 142 6.28 1.92 -6.39
CA TYR A 142 5.71 0.59 -6.64
C TYR A 142 4.24 0.63 -7.06
N ALA A 143 3.38 1.39 -6.37
CA ALA A 143 1.95 1.43 -6.70
C ALA A 143 1.67 2.11 -8.05
N TYR A 144 2.39 3.19 -8.36
CA TYR A 144 2.30 3.88 -9.65
C TYR A 144 3.41 3.50 -10.64
N ALA A 145 4.13 2.41 -10.38
CA ALA A 145 5.13 1.90 -11.30
C ALA A 145 4.50 1.55 -12.65
N ASP A 146 5.31 1.63 -13.71
CA ASP A 146 4.90 1.17 -15.03
C ASP A 146 4.31 -0.26 -14.97
N PRO A 147 3.17 -0.55 -15.62
CA PRO A 147 2.47 0.27 -16.62
C PRO A 147 1.24 1.03 -16.09
N VAL A 148 1.07 1.25 -14.79
CA VAL A 148 -0.20 1.71 -14.17
C VAL A 148 -0.79 2.99 -14.79
N LEU A 149 0.04 3.88 -15.32
CA LEU A 149 -0.41 5.12 -15.94
C LEU A 149 -0.59 5.04 -17.47
N LYS A 150 -0.38 3.87 -18.07
CA LYS A 150 -0.40 3.65 -19.52
C LYS A 150 -1.77 3.16 -19.99
N GLY A 151 -2.53 4.05 -20.60
CA GLY A 151 -3.84 3.74 -21.15
C GLY A 151 -4.95 3.74 -20.09
N GLU A 152 -6.13 3.29 -20.49
CA GLU A 152 -7.33 3.34 -19.63
C GLU A 152 -7.37 2.21 -18.61
N LYS A 153 -6.88 1.02 -19.00
CA LYS A 153 -6.88 -0.21 -18.17
C LYS A 153 -5.62 -1.03 -18.41
N PRO A 154 -4.46 -0.58 -17.89
CA PRO A 154 -3.21 -1.31 -18.10
C PRO A 154 -3.26 -2.71 -17.49
N GLU A 155 -2.70 -3.66 -18.21
CA GLU A 155 -2.47 -5.02 -17.72
C GLU A 155 -1.24 -5.03 -16.81
N LEU A 156 -1.38 -5.58 -15.61
CA LEU A 156 -0.28 -5.67 -14.65
C LEU A 156 0.63 -6.85 -15.02
N PRO A 157 1.94 -6.62 -15.25
CA PRO A 157 2.87 -7.71 -15.46
C PRO A 157 3.11 -8.46 -14.15
N ARG A 158 3.51 -9.73 -14.25
CA ARG A 158 3.87 -10.56 -13.08
C ARG A 158 4.87 -9.90 -12.13
N GLU A 159 5.81 -9.13 -12.66
CA GLU A 159 6.79 -8.38 -11.85
C GLU A 159 6.12 -7.32 -10.97
N TYR A 160 5.10 -6.63 -11.48
CA TYR A 160 4.32 -5.67 -10.71
C TYR A 160 3.63 -6.38 -9.54
N GLU A 161 2.90 -7.46 -9.80
CA GLU A 161 2.18 -8.21 -8.74
C GLU A 161 3.15 -8.78 -7.69
N THR A 162 4.30 -9.28 -8.13
CA THR A 162 5.35 -9.78 -7.22
C THR A 162 5.88 -8.66 -6.31
N ASN A 163 6.09 -7.47 -6.87
CA ASN A 163 6.54 -6.32 -6.09
C ASN A 163 5.43 -5.81 -5.16
N ALA A 164 4.18 -5.73 -5.62
CA ALA A 164 3.04 -5.31 -4.82
C ALA A 164 2.87 -6.22 -3.58
N ARG A 165 2.89 -7.54 -3.79
CA ARG A 165 2.83 -8.51 -2.69
C ARG A 165 3.97 -8.35 -1.70
N ARG A 166 5.21 -8.25 -2.20
CA ARG A 166 6.41 -8.09 -1.37
C ARG A 166 6.36 -6.81 -0.52
N ILE A 167 5.95 -5.68 -1.11
CA ILE A 167 5.83 -4.41 -0.38
C ILE A 167 4.70 -4.48 0.65
N SER A 168 3.58 -5.09 0.30
CA SER A 168 2.45 -5.27 1.22
C SER A 168 2.85 -6.13 2.44
N GLU A 169 3.58 -7.22 2.24
CA GLU A 169 4.11 -8.06 3.32
C GLU A 169 5.07 -7.28 4.24
N GLN A 170 5.97 -6.48 3.67
CA GLN A 170 6.88 -5.62 4.44
C GLN A 170 6.12 -4.59 5.28
N GLN A 171 5.12 -3.94 4.68
CA GLN A 171 4.34 -2.89 5.33
C GLN A 171 3.45 -3.43 6.45
N VAL A 172 2.84 -4.61 6.27
CA VAL A 172 2.06 -5.27 7.34
C VAL A 172 2.96 -5.68 8.50
N SER A 173 4.13 -6.25 8.21
CA SER A 173 5.13 -6.60 9.24
C SER A 173 5.56 -5.36 10.04
N LEU A 174 5.80 -4.25 9.34
CA LEU A 174 6.19 -2.98 9.94
C LEU A 174 5.07 -2.34 10.76
N ALA A 175 3.83 -2.34 10.24
CA ALA A 175 2.64 -1.86 10.93
C ALA A 175 2.40 -2.63 12.23
N ALA A 176 2.48 -3.97 12.18
CA ALA A 176 2.31 -4.82 13.35
C ALA A 176 3.36 -4.55 14.43
N ALA A 177 4.63 -4.39 14.04
CA ALA A 177 5.70 -4.08 14.97
C ALA A 177 5.55 -2.69 15.62
N ARG A 178 5.21 -1.67 14.81
CA ARG A 178 4.97 -0.30 15.30
C ARG A 178 3.76 -0.25 16.23
N LEU A 179 2.68 -0.94 15.88
CA LEU A 179 1.51 -1.06 16.75
C LEU A 179 1.85 -1.75 18.08
N ALA A 180 2.60 -2.85 18.05
CA ALA A 180 3.05 -3.53 19.27
C ALA A 180 3.89 -2.60 20.16
N ASN A 181 4.80 -1.82 19.57
CA ASN A 181 5.61 -0.85 20.29
C ASN A 181 4.76 0.26 20.93
N LEU A 182 3.76 0.80 20.21
CA LEU A 182 2.82 1.77 20.75
C LEU A 182 2.02 1.21 21.94
N LEU A 183 1.51 -0.02 21.80
CA LEU A 183 0.75 -0.68 22.86
C LEU A 183 1.61 -0.94 24.10
N ASN A 184 2.84 -1.41 23.93
CA ASN A 184 3.77 -1.63 25.04
C ASN A 184 4.08 -0.32 25.77
N ALA A 185 4.35 0.76 25.03
CA ALA A 185 4.60 2.08 25.60
C ALA A 185 3.38 2.64 26.36
N ALA A 186 2.16 2.43 25.83
CA ALA A 186 0.93 2.91 26.45
C ALA A 186 0.52 2.11 27.71
N LEU A 187 0.77 0.79 27.72
CA LEU A 187 0.32 -0.12 28.78
C LEU A 187 1.37 -0.39 29.85
N GLY A 188 2.57 0.20 29.73
CA GLY A 188 3.68 -0.07 30.66
C GLY A 188 4.20 -1.50 30.56
N GLY A 189 4.11 -2.11 29.38
CA GLY A 189 4.83 -3.34 29.05
C GLY A 189 6.35 -3.15 29.22
N PRO A 190 7.11 -4.22 29.45
CA PRO A 190 8.52 -4.15 29.88
C PRO A 190 9.41 -3.28 28.99
#